data_AF-A0A8S4G3J2-F1
#
_entry.id   AF-A0A8S4G3J2-F1
#
_cell.length_a   1.000
_cell.length_b   1.000
_cell.length_c   1.000
_cell.angle_alpha   90.00
_cell.angle_beta   90.00
_cell.angle_gamma   90.00
#
_symmetry.space_group_name_H-M   'P 1'
#
loop_
_entity.id
_entity.type
_entity.pdbx_description
1 polymer ?
#
loop_
_entity_poly.entity_id
_entity_poly.type
_entity_poly.pdbx_seq_one_letter_code
_entity_poly.pdbx_strand_id
1 'polypeptide(L)'
;MKYPCKNFSGKYASHFGMDFPSRKEARYSPLDSAAIMKEKSKNAARSRREKENAEFLELAKLLPLPSAITSQLDKASVIRLTTSYLK
;
A
#
# COMPACT_ATOMS: atom_id res chain seq x y z
N MET A 1 30.78 25.99 -2.17
CA MET A 1 30.97 24.89 -1.19
C MET A 1 31.31 23.62 -1.95
N LYS A 2 32.59 23.21 -1.91
CA LYS A 2 33.10 21.96 -2.52
C LYS A 2 33.32 20.97 -1.37
N TYR A 3 32.62 19.83 -1.39
CA TYR A 3 32.90 18.74 -0.44
C TYR A 3 34.07 17.89 -0.96
N PRO A 4 35.14 17.65 -0.18
CA PRO A 4 36.18 16.70 -0.56
C PRO A 4 35.74 15.26 -0.23
N CYS A 5 35.66 14.42 -1.25
CA CYS A 5 35.46 12.98 -1.11
C CYS A 5 36.76 12.34 -0.59
N LYS A 6 36.75 11.81 0.63
CA LYS A 6 37.90 11.12 1.23
C LYS A 6 37.92 9.67 0.73
N ASN A 7 39.00 9.30 0.04
CA ASN A 7 39.29 7.92 -0.36
C ASN A 7 39.49 7.06 0.90
N PHE A 8 38.51 6.21 1.20
CA PHE A 8 38.63 5.19 2.24
C PHE A 8 39.13 3.90 1.58
N SER A 9 40.46 3.76 1.49
CA SER A 9 41.10 2.49 1.11
C SER A 9 40.97 1.49 2.26
N GLY A 10 39.84 0.77 2.31
CA GLY A 10 39.59 -0.30 3.26
C GLY A 10 40.18 -1.62 2.79
N LYS A 11 41.40 -1.90 3.25
CA LYS A 11 42.11 -3.18 3.13
C LYS A 11 41.35 -4.30 3.87
N TYR A 12 40.60 -5.15 3.16
CA TYR A 12 40.18 -6.45 3.71
C TYR A 12 40.16 -7.49 2.59
N ALA A 13 41.34 -7.96 2.22
CA ALA A 13 41.52 -9.18 1.45
C ALA A 13 42.36 -10.12 2.29
N SER A 14 41.75 -11.14 2.88
CA SER A 14 42.24 -12.53 2.93
C SER A 14 41.61 -13.32 4.09
N HIS A 15 41.39 -14.61 3.82
CA HIS A 15 41.22 -15.68 4.80
C HIS A 15 39.81 -15.90 5.39
N PHE A 16 38.85 -16.26 4.54
CA PHE A 16 37.91 -17.37 4.75
C PHE A 16 37.08 -17.52 3.47
N GLY A 17 37.09 -18.69 2.84
CA GLY A 17 36.31 -18.96 1.64
C GLY A 17 34.82 -18.88 1.96
N MET A 18 34.18 -17.79 1.53
CA MET A 18 32.73 -17.65 1.45
C MET A 18 32.41 -17.51 -0.03
N ASP A 19 31.94 -18.59 -0.65
CA ASP A 19 31.28 -18.54 -1.94
C ASP A 19 30.09 -17.58 -1.82
N PHE A 20 30.29 -16.35 -2.29
CA PHE A 20 29.22 -15.38 -2.45
C PHE A 20 28.20 -16.02 -3.41
N PRO A 21 26.97 -16.34 -2.96
CA PRO A 21 25.94 -16.72 -3.90
C PRO A 21 25.75 -15.53 -4.83
N SER A 22 25.96 -15.78 -6.12
CA SER A 22 25.68 -14.86 -7.22
C SER A 22 24.29 -14.26 -7.00
N ARG A 23 24.28 -13.10 -6.32
CA ARG A 23 23.10 -12.25 -6.20
C ARG A 23 22.92 -11.74 -7.61
N LYS A 24 22.10 -12.45 -8.38
CA LYS A 24 21.51 -11.95 -9.61
C LYS A 24 20.85 -10.63 -9.24
N GLU A 25 21.60 -9.55 -9.37
CA GLU A 25 21.11 -8.20 -9.19
C GLU A 25 20.19 -8.01 -10.39
N ALA A 26 18.91 -8.36 -10.19
CA ALA A 26 17.82 -7.95 -11.06
C ALA A 26 17.78 -6.43 -10.96
N ARG A 27 18.71 -5.79 -11.68
CA ARG A 27 18.84 -4.35 -11.85
C ARG A 27 17.63 -3.93 -12.67
N TYR A 28 16.49 -3.80 -12.00
CA TYR A 28 15.37 -3.05 -12.55
C TYR A 28 15.93 -1.71 -13.01
N SER A 29 15.68 -1.34 -14.26
CA SER A 29 16.14 -0.05 -14.76
C SER A 29 15.53 1.06 -13.90
N PRO A 30 16.15 2.25 -13.79
CA PRO A 30 15.57 3.36 -13.04
C PRO A 30 14.13 3.71 -13.50
N LEU A 31 13.79 3.43 -14.76
CA LEU A 31 12.45 3.58 -15.32
C LEU A 31 11.46 2.55 -14.76
N ASP A 32 11.90 1.31 -14.57
CA ASP A 32 11.07 0.27 -13.97
C ASP A 32 10.84 0.50 -12.46
N SER A 33 11.83 1.06 -11.76
CA SER A 33 11.68 1.40 -10.34
C SER A 33 10.59 2.48 -10.14
N ALA A 34 10.54 3.47 -11.03
CA ALA A 34 9.47 4.48 -11.04
C ALA A 34 8.10 3.87 -11.37
N ALA A 35 8.03 2.94 -12.33
CA ALA A 35 6.81 2.21 -12.65
C ALA A 35 6.31 1.37 -11.46
N ILE A 36 7.21 0.67 -10.77
CA ILE A 36 6.90 -0.11 -9.56
C ILE A 36 6.40 0.80 -8.44
N MET A 37 7.03 1.95 -8.21
CA MET A 37 6.58 2.91 -7.19
C MET A 37 5.19 3.49 -7.52
N LYS A 38 4.94 3.82 -8.79
CA LYS A 38 3.64 4.30 -9.26
C LYS A 38 2.56 3.22 -9.08
N GLU A 39 2.88 1.97 -9.38
CA GLU A 39 1.94 0.85 -9.21
C GLU A 39 1.65 0.57 -7.73
N LYS A 40 2.66 0.64 -6.85
CA LYS A 40 2.47 0.52 -5.39
C LYS A 40 1.55 1.62 -4.84
N SER A 41 1.72 2.87 -5.28
CA SER A 41 0.84 3.98 -4.88
C SER A 41 -0.60 3.77 -5.35
N LYS A 42 -0.79 3.30 -6.60
CA LYS A 42 -2.12 2.95 -7.14
C LYS A 42 -2.78 1.85 -6.31
N ASN A 43 -2.06 0.78 -5.99
CA ASN A 43 -2.58 -0.31 -5.17
C ASN A 43 -2.91 0.15 -3.74
N ALA A 44 -2.08 1.02 -3.14
CA ALA A 44 -2.35 1.59 -1.83
C ALA A 44 -3.63 2.45 -1.83
N ALA A 45 -3.85 3.26 -2.88
CA ALA A 45 -5.07 4.05 -3.03
C ALA A 45 -6.31 3.17 -3.25
N ARG A 46 -6.19 2.10 -4.06
CA ARG A 46 -7.27 1.11 -4.25
C ARG A 46 -7.62 0.41 -2.94
N SER A 47 -6.62 -0.12 -2.23
CA SER A 47 -6.83 -0.81 -0.96
C SER A 47 -7.53 0.07 0.08
N ARG A 48 -7.19 1.37 0.14
CA ARG A 48 -7.92 2.33 1.00
C ARG A 48 -9.40 2.46 0.62
N ARG A 49 -9.72 2.57 -0.68
CA ARG A 49 -11.10 2.67 -1.16
C ARG A 49 -11.89 1.38 -0.92
N GLU A 50 -11.26 0.22 -1.12
CA GLU A 50 -11.88 -1.09 -0.89
C GLU A 50 -12.19 -1.31 0.59
N LYS A 51 -11.25 -0.94 1.48
CA LYS A 51 -11.45 -1.03 2.93
C LYS A 51 -12.63 -0.16 3.37
N GLU A 52 -12.65 1.10 2.95
CA GLU A 52 -13.76 2.01 3.26
C GLU A 52 -15.10 1.48 2.70
N ASN A 53 -15.13 0.98 1.46
CA ASN A 53 -16.33 0.36 0.89
C ASN A 53 -16.82 -0.84 1.70
N ALA A 54 -15.91 -1.70 2.17
CA ALA A 54 -16.27 -2.83 3.02
C ALA A 54 -16.87 -2.34 4.35
N GLU A 55 -16.28 -1.33 4.98
CA GLU A 55 -16.81 -0.74 6.21
C GLU A 55 -18.21 -0.14 6.02
N PHE A 56 -18.48 0.55 4.90
CA PHE A 56 -19.82 1.05 4.56
C PHE A 56 -20.85 -0.07 4.38
N LEU A 57 -20.46 -1.18 3.74
CA LEU A 57 -21.34 -2.32 3.55
C LEU A 57 -21.66 -3.00 4.88
N GLU A 58 -20.67 -3.19 5.74
CA GLU A 58 -20.89 -3.73 7.10
C GLU A 58 -21.80 -2.80 7.91
N LEU A 59 -21.58 -1.49 7.83
CA LEU A 59 -22.44 -0.51 8.49
C LEU A 59 -23.89 -0.59 8.01
N ALA A 60 -24.10 -0.76 6.69
CA ALA A 60 -25.43 -0.90 6.12
C ALA A 60 -26.15 -2.19 6.57
N LYS A 61 -25.42 -3.27 6.85
CA LYS A 61 -25.98 -4.54 7.37
C LYS A 61 -26.47 -4.44 8.82
N LEU A 62 -25.95 -3.48 9.59
CA LEU A 62 -26.35 -3.26 10.99
C LEU A 62 -27.67 -2.47 11.12
N LEU A 63 -28.11 -1.81 10.06
CA LEU A 63 -29.41 -1.13 10.05
C LEU A 63 -30.54 -2.16 10.16
N PRO A 64 -31.65 -1.84 10.86
CA PRO A 64 -32.83 -2.70 10.95
C PRO A 64 -33.66 -2.65 9.64
N LEU A 65 -33.00 -2.91 8.51
CA LEU A 65 -33.56 -2.88 7.16
C LEU A 65 -33.22 -4.19 6.43
N PRO A 66 -34.09 -4.67 5.53
CA PRO A 66 -33.78 -5.83 4.71
C PRO A 66 -32.50 -5.66 3.87
N SER A 67 -31.68 -6.71 3.79
CA SER A 67 -30.42 -6.71 3.02
C SER A 67 -30.60 -6.31 1.55
N ALA A 68 -31.76 -6.63 0.95
CA ALA A 68 -32.10 -6.25 -0.42
C ALA A 68 -32.14 -4.73 -0.64
N ILE A 69 -32.54 -3.97 0.40
CA ILE A 69 -32.63 -2.51 0.34
C ILE A 69 -31.28 -1.89 0.71
N THR A 70 -30.62 -2.39 1.76
CA THR A 70 -29.33 -1.85 2.22
C THR A 70 -28.22 -2.00 1.18
N SER A 71 -28.30 -3.03 0.32
CA SER A 71 -27.38 -3.23 -0.81
C SER A 71 -27.54 -2.21 -1.93
N GLN A 72 -28.71 -1.56 -2.04
CA GLN A 72 -29.00 -0.55 -3.07
C GLN A 72 -28.75 0.89 -2.56
N LEU A 73 -28.47 1.07 -1.27
CA LEU A 73 -28.24 2.38 -0.69
C LEU A 73 -26.90 2.96 -1.16
N ASP A 74 -26.93 4.23 -1.54
CA ASP A 74 -25.72 5.01 -1.77
C ASP A 74 -25.00 5.30 -0.44
N LYS A 75 -23.68 5.58 -0.52
CA LYS A 75 -22.83 5.85 0.65
C LYS A 75 -23.38 6.97 1.56
N ALA A 76 -23.94 8.03 0.97
CA ALA A 76 -24.44 9.16 1.75
C ALA A 76 -25.73 8.78 2.49
N SER A 77 -26.62 8.03 1.84
CA SER A 77 -27.82 7.49 2.47
C SER A 77 -27.49 6.54 3.62
N VAL A 78 -26.53 5.63 3.46
CA VAL A 78 -26.07 4.75 4.56
C VAL A 78 -25.68 5.58 5.79
N ILE A 79 -24.86 6.63 5.62
CA ILE A 79 -24.40 7.50 6.71
C ILE A 79 -25.54 8.27 7.36
N ARG A 80 -26.43 8.88 6.55
CA ARG A 80 -27.57 9.65 7.08
C ARG A 80 -28.51 8.78 7.89
N LEU A 81 -28.83 7.59 7.38
CA LEU A 81 -29.74 6.64 8.04
C LEU A 81 -29.12 6.06 9.31
N THR A 82 -27.85 5.65 9.30
CA THR A 82 -27.19 5.17 10.52
C THR A 82 -27.08 6.25 11.58
N THR A 83 -26.70 7.47 11.20
CA THR A 83 -26.67 8.58 12.15
C THR A 83 -28.05 8.87 12.73
N SER A 84 -29.11 8.82 11.91
CA SER A 84 -30.48 9.00 12.38
C SER A 84 -30.98 7.85 13.24
N TYR A 85 -30.48 6.62 13.05
CA TYR A 85 -30.85 5.45 13.83
C TYR A 85 -30.26 5.46 15.25
N LEU A 86 -29.07 6.06 15.40
CA LEU A 86 -28.38 6.19 16.70
C LEU A 86 -28.73 7.46 17.47
N LYS A 87 -29.45 8.41 16.85
CA LYS A 87 -29.95 9.63 17.49
C LYS A 87 -31.24 9.36 18.24
#